data_AF-A0A9P8JNG3-F1
#
_entry.id   AF-A0A9P8JNG3-F1
#
_cell.length_a   1.000
_cell.length_b   1.000
_cell.length_c   1.000
_cell.angle_alpha   90.00
_cell.angle_beta   90.00
_cell.angle_gamma   90.00
#
_symmetry.space_group_name_H-M   'P 1'
#
loop_
_entity.id
_entity.type
_entity.pdbx_description
1 polymer ?
#
loop_
_entity_poly.entity_id
_entity_poly.type
_entity_poly.pdbx_seq_one_letter_code
_entity_poly.pdbx_strand_id
1 'polypeptide(L)'
;KALFPELLGENIKDEAERENRLVDLISHLTARIPLLYPLAGQAKWLVSDVQKNIIAEVQSVREVTSKKNPEIRRSELIAYMSPYLLPIIQSRAADLASVGFGCQYISEVLLEAQGDKKAACEAVVALTEGDVTAEGHIAQSAAGGKMLRALVSGGKFDPETKTVKLVEPRLGFGDMLFKSLKGRFVEWATSPSSFVVVQLLESEDVTDANKKVVRDELSKGKKTLEKAAKGENAPSKKAPVESDDQQSKKKKKTNNGPKGNAGAKILLEKLSK
;
A
#
# COMPACT_ATOMS: atom_id res chain seq x y z
N LYS A 1 -2.44 -2.74 -27.68
CA LYS A 1 -3.16 -3.99 -27.34
C LYS A 1 -2.29 -5.24 -27.50
N ALA A 2 -1.28 -5.28 -28.39
CA ALA A 2 -0.55 -6.51 -28.73
C ALA A 2 0.06 -7.30 -27.54
N LEU A 3 0.54 -6.65 -26.46
CA LEU A 3 1.21 -7.35 -25.35
C LEU A 3 0.28 -7.78 -24.18
N PHE A 4 -0.87 -7.14 -24.00
CA PHE A 4 -1.68 -7.36 -22.79
C PHE A 4 -2.35 -8.72 -22.72
N PRO A 5 -2.86 -9.32 -23.82
CA PRO A 5 -3.40 -10.67 -23.77
C PRO A 5 -2.39 -11.70 -23.26
N GLU A 6 -1.15 -11.61 -23.73
CA GLU A 6 -0.06 -12.47 -23.27
C GLU A 6 0.35 -12.12 -21.83
N LEU A 7 0.52 -10.83 -21.50
CA LEU A 7 0.88 -10.39 -20.15
C LEU A 7 -0.14 -10.85 -19.10
N LEU A 8 -1.43 -10.77 -19.42
CA LEU A 8 -2.55 -11.14 -18.54
C LEU A 8 -2.86 -12.64 -18.58
N GLY A 9 -2.22 -13.40 -19.47
CA GLY A 9 -2.43 -14.84 -19.61
C GLY A 9 -3.84 -15.18 -20.12
N GLU A 10 -4.41 -14.37 -21.01
CA GLU A 10 -5.76 -14.59 -21.57
C GLU A 10 -5.87 -15.91 -22.36
N ASN A 11 -4.75 -16.42 -22.86
CA ASN A 11 -4.66 -17.71 -23.53
C ASN A 11 -4.59 -18.90 -22.55
N ILE A 12 -4.38 -18.66 -21.26
CA ILE A 12 -4.32 -19.69 -20.22
C ILE A 12 -5.75 -19.96 -19.74
N LYS A 13 -6.23 -21.17 -20.03
CA LYS A 13 -7.60 -21.60 -19.69
C LYS A 13 -7.74 -22.00 -18.21
N ASP A 14 -6.67 -22.56 -17.64
CA ASP A 14 -6.65 -22.92 -16.22
C ASP A 14 -6.48 -21.65 -15.38
N GLU A 15 -7.46 -21.38 -14.52
CA GLU A 15 -7.50 -20.15 -13.74
C GLU A 15 -6.39 -20.11 -12.69
N ALA A 16 -6.10 -21.24 -12.04
CA ALA A 16 -5.07 -21.32 -11.02
C ALA A 16 -3.66 -21.12 -11.62
N GLU A 17 -3.40 -21.72 -12.78
CA GLU A 17 -2.16 -21.51 -13.55
C GLU A 17 -2.00 -20.04 -13.94
N ARG A 18 -3.07 -19.42 -14.45
CA ARG A 18 -3.07 -18.00 -14.82
C ARG A 18 -2.78 -17.11 -13.61
N GLU A 19 -3.44 -17.36 -12.49
CA GLU A 19 -3.21 -16.60 -11.25
C GLU A 19 -1.79 -16.77 -10.71
N ASN A 20 -1.27 -17.99 -10.66
CA ASN A 20 0.10 -18.26 -10.22
C ASN A 20 1.11 -17.48 -11.06
N ARG A 21 0.98 -17.54 -12.38
CA ARG A 21 1.82 -16.75 -13.29
C ARG A 21 1.72 -15.25 -13.02
N LEU A 22 0.53 -14.73 -12.74
CA LEU A 22 0.35 -13.32 -12.46
C LEU A 22 0.97 -12.92 -11.11
N VAL A 23 0.84 -13.75 -10.07
CA VAL A 23 1.51 -13.55 -8.77
C VAL A 23 3.03 -13.51 -8.96
N ASP A 24 3.59 -14.40 -9.77
CA ASP A 24 5.03 -14.41 -10.10
C ASP A 24 5.46 -13.13 -10.83
N LEU A 25 4.70 -12.70 -11.84
CA LEU A 25 4.95 -11.46 -12.58
C LEU A 25 4.91 -10.22 -11.67
N ILE A 26 3.92 -10.15 -10.77
CA ILE A 26 3.75 -9.06 -9.80
C ILE A 26 4.93 -9.01 -8.83
N SER A 27 5.40 -10.17 -8.41
CA SER A 27 6.50 -10.33 -7.44
C SER A 27 7.88 -10.16 -8.09
N HIS A 28 7.98 -10.11 -9.41
CA HIS A 28 9.25 -9.92 -10.09
C HIS A 28 9.68 -8.44 -10.10
N LEU A 29 11.00 -8.20 -10.07
CA LEU A 29 11.57 -6.84 -10.07
C LEU A 29 11.19 -6.06 -11.34
N THR A 30 11.38 -6.67 -12.50
CA THR A 30 11.18 -6.03 -13.82
C THR A 30 9.88 -6.41 -14.51
N ALA A 31 9.38 -7.64 -14.37
CA ALA A 31 8.22 -8.11 -15.12
C ALA A 31 6.90 -7.44 -14.68
N ARG A 32 6.86 -6.90 -13.45
CA ARG A 32 5.73 -6.08 -12.98
C ARG A 32 5.61 -4.71 -13.66
N ILE A 33 6.69 -4.21 -14.29
CA ILE A 33 6.72 -2.87 -14.88
C ILE A 33 5.61 -2.67 -15.91
N PRO A 34 5.46 -3.49 -16.95
CA PRO A 34 4.39 -3.32 -17.93
C PRO A 34 2.98 -3.46 -17.32
N LEU A 35 2.84 -4.21 -16.22
CA LEU A 35 1.57 -4.39 -15.50
C LEU A 35 1.18 -3.14 -14.70
N LEU A 36 2.15 -2.55 -13.99
CA LEU A 36 1.92 -1.42 -13.09
C LEU A 36 2.10 -0.06 -13.77
N TYR A 37 2.80 0.04 -14.89
CA TYR A 37 3.06 1.32 -15.55
C TYR A 37 1.78 2.08 -15.92
N PRO A 38 0.70 1.45 -16.45
CA PRO A 38 -0.56 2.14 -16.66
C PRO A 38 -1.16 2.71 -15.36
N LEU A 39 -0.94 2.07 -14.21
CA LEU A 39 -1.51 2.49 -12.91
C LEU A 39 -0.62 3.54 -12.22
N ALA A 40 0.68 3.28 -12.11
CA ALA A 40 1.64 4.07 -11.34
C ALA A 40 2.44 5.09 -12.17
N GLY A 41 2.36 5.02 -13.50
CA GLY A 41 3.13 5.89 -14.40
C GLY A 41 4.64 5.73 -14.21
N GLN A 42 5.36 6.85 -14.20
CA GLN A 42 6.82 6.90 -14.06
C GLN A 42 7.30 6.96 -12.60
N ALA A 43 6.56 6.35 -11.67
CA ALA A 43 6.93 6.35 -10.26
C ALA A 43 8.38 5.85 -10.07
N LYS A 44 9.16 6.54 -9.23
CA LYS A 44 10.60 6.27 -9.05
C LYS A 44 10.92 4.85 -8.60
N TRP A 45 9.98 4.20 -7.90
CA TRP A 45 10.13 2.81 -7.42
C TRP A 45 9.81 1.76 -8.50
N LEU A 46 9.21 2.18 -9.63
CA LEU A 46 8.82 1.30 -10.73
C LEU A 46 9.73 1.46 -11.93
N VAL A 47 10.11 2.70 -12.27
CA VAL A 47 10.83 3.04 -13.49
C VAL A 47 12.15 3.75 -13.15
N SER A 48 13.26 3.23 -13.68
CA SER A 48 14.59 3.83 -13.52
C SER A 48 14.74 5.12 -14.34
N ASP A 49 15.72 5.96 -14.00
CA ASP A 49 15.91 7.22 -14.73
C ASP A 49 16.31 7.00 -16.21
N VAL A 50 17.05 5.92 -16.50
CA VAL A 50 17.34 5.50 -17.89
C VAL A 50 16.04 5.18 -18.64
N GLN A 51 15.15 4.40 -18.03
CA GLN A 51 13.86 4.07 -18.64
C GLN A 51 12.97 5.30 -18.83
N LYS A 52 12.98 6.26 -17.88
CA LYS A 52 12.24 7.52 -18.03
C LYS A 52 12.71 8.33 -19.24
N ASN A 53 14.01 8.40 -19.47
CA ASN A 53 14.57 9.10 -20.62
C ASN A 53 14.10 8.46 -21.95
N ILE A 54 14.15 7.12 -22.04
CA ILE A 54 13.64 6.38 -23.21
C ILE A 54 12.13 6.63 -23.39
N ILE A 55 11.36 6.58 -22.31
CA ILE A 55 9.91 6.85 -22.34
C ILE A 55 9.64 8.28 -22.81
N ALA A 56 10.40 9.28 -22.35
CA ALA A 56 10.25 10.67 -22.75
C ALA A 56 10.53 10.87 -24.24
N GLU A 57 11.57 10.22 -24.79
CA GLU A 57 11.85 10.22 -26.22
C GLU A 57 10.68 9.64 -27.02
N VAL A 58 10.15 8.48 -26.60
CA VAL A 58 8.98 7.86 -27.23
C VAL A 58 7.74 8.74 -27.11
N GLN A 59 7.54 9.43 -25.99
CA GLN A 59 6.41 10.35 -25.80
C GLN A 59 6.51 11.56 -26.74
N SER A 60 7.69 12.15 -26.91
CA SER A 60 7.93 13.25 -27.85
C SER A 60 7.59 12.86 -29.30
N VAL A 61 8.05 11.69 -29.76
CA VAL A 61 7.67 11.16 -31.09
C VAL A 61 6.16 10.93 -31.21
N ARG A 62 5.50 10.54 -30.11
CA ARG A 62 4.06 10.27 -30.09
C ARG A 62 3.20 11.52 -30.14
N GLU A 63 3.69 12.68 -29.70
CA GLU A 63 2.97 13.94 -29.81
C GLU A 63 2.67 14.31 -31.27
N VAL A 64 3.61 14.01 -32.18
CA VAL A 64 3.43 14.28 -33.62
C VAL A 64 2.80 13.12 -34.40
N THR A 65 2.91 11.89 -33.91
CA THR A 65 2.42 10.69 -34.63
C THR A 65 1.08 10.15 -34.13
N SER A 66 0.59 10.58 -32.96
CA SER A 66 -0.61 10.02 -32.34
C SER A 66 -1.63 11.08 -31.95
N LYS A 67 -2.81 11.04 -32.59
CA LYS A 67 -3.91 11.98 -32.34
C LYS A 67 -4.66 11.74 -31.02
N LYS A 68 -4.46 10.56 -30.37
CA LYS A 68 -5.19 10.20 -29.15
C LYS A 68 -4.52 10.82 -27.92
N ASN A 69 -5.32 11.47 -27.07
CA ASN A 69 -4.86 12.05 -25.80
C ASN A 69 -4.17 10.98 -24.91
N PRO A 70 -3.01 11.28 -24.28
CA PRO A 70 -2.29 10.39 -23.38
C PRO A 70 -3.12 9.78 -22.26
N GLU A 71 -3.89 10.59 -21.54
CA GLU A 71 -4.70 10.16 -20.40
C GLU A 71 -5.89 9.30 -20.82
N ILE A 72 -6.55 9.63 -21.94
CA ILE A 72 -7.61 8.78 -22.50
C ILE A 72 -7.05 7.39 -22.84
N ARG A 73 -5.88 7.34 -23.48
CA ARG A 73 -5.22 6.07 -23.81
C ARG A 73 -4.84 5.29 -22.55
N ARG A 74 -4.30 5.96 -21.53
CA ARG A 74 -3.98 5.34 -20.24
C ARG A 74 -5.23 4.75 -19.60
N SER A 75 -6.32 5.52 -19.54
CA SER A 75 -7.60 5.09 -19.00
C SER A 75 -8.17 3.88 -19.73
N GLU A 76 -8.12 3.86 -21.07
CA GLU A 76 -8.55 2.69 -21.88
C GLU A 76 -7.73 1.42 -21.56
N LEU A 77 -6.44 1.55 -21.28
CA LEU A 77 -5.59 0.42 -20.89
C LEU A 77 -5.95 -0.08 -19.50
N ILE A 78 -6.13 0.83 -18.54
CA ILE A 78 -6.57 0.47 -17.19
C ILE A 78 -7.93 -0.24 -17.25
N ALA A 79 -8.89 0.30 -18.01
CA ALA A 79 -10.21 -0.31 -18.20
C ALA A 79 -10.10 -1.75 -18.73
N TYR A 80 -9.21 -1.98 -19.69
CA TYR A 80 -8.96 -3.31 -20.24
C TYR A 80 -8.36 -4.29 -19.22
N MET A 81 -7.40 -3.83 -18.41
CA MET A 81 -6.66 -4.67 -17.48
C MET A 81 -7.45 -4.96 -16.20
N SER A 82 -8.27 -4.02 -15.73
CA SER A 82 -8.91 -4.07 -14.41
C SER A 82 -9.70 -5.35 -14.12
N PRO A 83 -10.47 -5.93 -15.08
CA PRO A 83 -11.16 -7.20 -14.88
C PRO A 83 -10.24 -8.39 -14.58
N TYR A 84 -8.95 -8.31 -14.91
CA TYR A 84 -7.95 -9.33 -14.61
C TYR A 84 -7.18 -9.02 -13.33
N LEU A 85 -7.00 -7.74 -12.98
CA LEU A 85 -6.21 -7.34 -11.82
C LEU A 85 -6.98 -7.45 -10.51
N LEU A 86 -8.25 -7.04 -10.50
CA LEU A 86 -9.06 -7.04 -9.28
C LEU A 86 -9.32 -8.44 -8.72
N PRO A 87 -9.66 -9.47 -9.54
CA PRO A 87 -9.92 -10.81 -9.01
C PRO A 87 -8.72 -11.44 -8.30
N ILE A 88 -7.49 -11.17 -8.76
CA ILE A 88 -6.28 -11.74 -8.14
C ILE A 88 -6.11 -11.21 -6.72
N ILE A 89 -6.48 -9.96 -6.45
CA ILE A 89 -6.48 -9.43 -5.08
C ILE A 89 -7.50 -10.19 -4.24
N GLN A 90 -8.70 -10.42 -4.78
CA GLN A 90 -9.74 -11.14 -4.08
C GLN A 90 -9.34 -12.58 -3.73
N SER A 91 -8.72 -13.31 -4.66
CA SER A 91 -8.34 -14.72 -4.47
C SER A 91 -6.99 -14.92 -3.77
N ARG A 92 -6.04 -14.01 -3.96
CA ARG A 92 -4.63 -14.16 -3.55
C ARG A 92 -4.12 -13.04 -2.65
N ALA A 93 -5.00 -12.35 -1.93
CA ALA A 93 -4.64 -11.25 -1.03
C ALA A 93 -3.48 -11.60 -0.08
N ALA A 94 -3.52 -12.79 0.55
CA ALA A 94 -2.51 -13.22 1.51
C ALA A 94 -1.14 -13.41 0.84
N ASP A 95 -1.10 -14.09 -0.30
CA ASP A 95 0.13 -14.34 -1.06
C ASP A 95 0.76 -13.04 -1.54
N LEU A 96 -0.06 -12.12 -2.07
CA LEU A 96 0.39 -10.80 -2.48
C LEU A 96 0.90 -9.96 -1.29
N ALA A 97 0.19 -10.00 -0.16
CA ALA A 97 0.57 -9.22 1.02
C ALA A 97 1.80 -9.77 1.76
N SER A 98 2.18 -11.02 1.49
CA SER A 98 3.39 -11.65 2.05
C SER A 98 4.69 -11.00 1.56
N VAL A 99 4.65 -10.30 0.42
CA VAL A 99 5.81 -9.66 -0.21
C VAL A 99 5.59 -8.18 -0.48
N GLY A 100 6.68 -7.40 -0.45
CA GLY A 100 6.60 -5.95 -0.59
C GLY A 100 6.03 -5.49 -1.94
N PHE A 101 6.34 -6.19 -3.03
CA PHE A 101 5.83 -5.85 -4.37
C PHE A 101 4.35 -6.17 -4.55
N GLY A 102 3.85 -7.23 -3.91
CA GLY A 102 2.41 -7.52 -3.91
C GLY A 102 1.62 -6.50 -3.09
N CYS A 103 2.15 -6.03 -1.96
CA CYS A 103 1.58 -4.88 -1.22
C CYS A 103 1.49 -3.60 -2.09
N GLN A 104 2.52 -3.34 -2.90
CA GLN A 104 2.51 -2.22 -3.85
C GLN A 104 1.46 -2.42 -4.94
N TYR A 105 1.39 -3.63 -5.51
CA TYR A 105 0.38 -4.00 -6.49
C TYR A 105 -1.03 -3.78 -5.98
N ILE A 106 -1.36 -4.29 -4.79
CA ILE A 106 -2.67 -4.09 -4.15
C ILE A 106 -3.01 -2.60 -4.05
N SER A 107 -2.05 -1.80 -3.57
CA SER A 107 -2.24 -0.34 -3.41
C SER A 107 -2.56 0.33 -4.75
N GLU A 108 -1.75 0.08 -5.79
CA GLU A 108 -1.93 0.72 -7.09
C GLU A 108 -3.22 0.27 -7.79
N VAL A 109 -3.55 -1.02 -7.72
CA VAL A 109 -4.77 -1.55 -8.34
C VAL A 109 -6.02 -1.03 -7.63
N LEU A 110 -6.10 -1.08 -6.29
CA LEU A 110 -7.28 -0.58 -5.59
C LEU A 110 -7.45 0.94 -5.74
N LEU A 111 -6.36 1.70 -5.90
CA LEU A 111 -6.48 3.14 -6.13
C LEU A 111 -6.81 3.50 -7.61
N GLU A 112 -6.29 2.76 -8.58
CA GLU A 112 -6.35 3.20 -10.00
C GLU A 112 -7.22 2.34 -10.91
N ALA A 113 -7.48 1.07 -10.58
CA ALA A 113 -8.28 0.20 -11.43
C ALA A 113 -9.71 0.74 -11.59
N GLN A 114 -10.38 0.32 -12.65
CA GLN A 114 -11.77 0.64 -12.94
C GLN A 114 -12.67 -0.56 -12.65
N GLY A 115 -13.93 -0.30 -12.32
CA GLY A 115 -14.90 -1.34 -11.95
C GLY A 115 -15.11 -1.44 -10.44
N ASP A 116 -15.87 -2.47 -10.03
CA ASP A 116 -16.17 -2.72 -8.61
C ASP A 116 -14.95 -3.29 -7.88
N LYS A 117 -14.52 -2.60 -6.82
CA LYS A 117 -13.34 -2.93 -6.02
C LYS A 117 -13.70 -3.58 -4.68
N LYS A 118 -14.99 -3.68 -4.36
CA LYS A 118 -15.47 -4.03 -3.01
C LYS A 118 -14.93 -5.38 -2.53
N ALA A 119 -15.05 -6.43 -3.34
CA ALA A 119 -14.59 -7.76 -2.95
C ALA A 119 -13.07 -7.83 -2.74
N ALA A 120 -12.30 -7.11 -3.56
CA ALA A 120 -10.86 -6.99 -3.39
C ALA A 120 -10.49 -6.21 -2.12
N CYS A 121 -11.23 -5.15 -1.79
CA CYS A 121 -11.08 -4.43 -0.53
C CYS A 121 -11.39 -5.32 0.68
N GLU A 122 -12.49 -6.08 0.63
CA GLU A 122 -12.89 -7.02 1.69
C GLU A 122 -11.82 -8.08 1.92
N ALA A 123 -11.23 -8.65 0.86
CA ALA A 123 -10.13 -9.61 0.97
C ALA A 123 -8.89 -9.01 1.66
N VAL A 124 -8.56 -7.76 1.36
CA VAL A 124 -7.44 -7.06 2.02
C VAL A 124 -7.76 -6.74 3.48
N VAL A 125 -9.01 -6.39 3.81
CA VAL A 125 -9.45 -6.16 5.19
C VAL A 125 -9.40 -7.46 6.00
N ALA A 126 -9.74 -8.61 5.41
CA ALA A 126 -9.66 -9.90 6.09
C ALA A 126 -8.23 -10.24 6.58
N LEU A 127 -7.19 -9.72 5.91
CA LEU A 127 -5.78 -9.88 6.36
C LEU A 127 -5.48 -9.24 7.72
N THR A 128 -6.37 -8.40 8.23
CA THR A 128 -6.23 -7.66 9.49
C THR A 128 -6.88 -8.36 10.68
N GLU A 129 -7.52 -9.50 10.44
CA GLU A 129 -8.14 -10.34 11.46
C GLU A 129 -7.08 -11.18 12.20
N GLY A 130 -7.47 -11.71 13.36
CA GLY A 130 -6.60 -12.51 14.21
C GLY A 130 -5.76 -11.70 15.21
N ASP A 131 -4.75 -12.37 15.76
CA ASP A 131 -3.86 -11.80 16.77
C ASP A 131 -2.87 -10.83 16.12
N VAL A 132 -2.97 -9.56 16.50
CA VAL A 132 -2.14 -8.47 15.96
C VAL A 132 -0.66 -8.70 16.27
N THR A 133 -0.35 -9.41 17.35
CA THR A 133 1.01 -9.68 17.82
C THR A 133 1.66 -10.91 17.20
N ALA A 134 0.88 -11.74 16.49
CA ALA A 134 1.38 -12.96 15.87
C ALA A 134 2.44 -12.68 14.80
N GLU A 135 3.45 -13.54 14.73
CA GLU A 135 4.45 -13.51 13.68
C GLU A 135 3.78 -13.78 12.33
N GLY A 136 4.05 -12.94 11.32
CA GLY A 136 3.41 -13.00 10.01
C GLY A 136 2.10 -12.21 9.88
N HIS A 137 1.52 -11.71 10.98
CA HIS A 137 0.33 -10.85 10.90
C HIS A 137 0.64 -9.55 10.15
N ILE A 138 -0.31 -9.03 9.36
CA ILE A 138 -0.10 -7.87 8.47
C ILE A 138 0.33 -6.60 9.23
N ALA A 139 -0.10 -6.44 10.49
CA ALA A 139 0.30 -5.33 11.34
C ALA A 139 1.80 -5.35 11.70
N GLN A 140 2.44 -6.52 11.63
CA GLN A 140 3.89 -6.68 11.82
C GLN A 140 4.68 -6.44 10.54
N SER A 141 4.02 -6.41 9.37
CA SER A 141 4.67 -6.16 8.07
C SER A 141 4.82 -4.66 7.78
N ALA A 142 6.05 -4.21 7.58
CA ALA A 142 6.30 -2.81 7.19
C ALA A 142 5.72 -2.46 5.81
N ALA A 143 5.68 -3.42 4.88
CA ALA A 143 5.06 -3.23 3.57
C ALA A 143 3.53 -3.24 3.68
N GLY A 144 2.98 -4.18 4.46
CA GLY A 144 1.55 -4.29 4.74
C GLY A 144 1.00 -3.02 5.40
N GLY A 145 1.67 -2.51 6.44
CA GLY A 145 1.30 -1.26 7.09
C GLY A 145 1.30 -0.04 6.14
N LYS A 146 2.26 0.03 5.22
CA LYS A 146 2.29 1.09 4.18
C LYS A 146 1.14 0.96 3.19
N MET A 147 0.84 -0.27 2.76
CA MET A 147 -0.30 -0.57 1.88
C MET A 147 -1.62 -0.15 2.54
N LEU A 148 -1.90 -0.65 3.75
CA LEU A 148 -3.12 -0.32 4.48
C LEU A 148 -3.25 1.19 4.69
N ARG A 149 -2.15 1.87 5.05
CA ARG A 149 -2.12 3.33 5.16
C ARG A 149 -2.51 4.00 3.84
N ALA A 150 -1.91 3.61 2.72
CA ALA A 150 -2.23 4.20 1.42
C ALA A 150 -3.71 4.01 1.04
N LEU A 151 -4.28 2.84 1.33
CA LEU A 151 -5.68 2.54 1.08
C LEU A 151 -6.63 3.35 1.99
N VAL A 152 -6.28 3.53 3.27
CA VAL A 152 -7.06 4.40 4.19
C VAL A 152 -7.02 5.85 3.74
N SER A 153 -5.89 6.33 3.20
CA SER A 153 -5.83 7.68 2.63
C SER A 153 -6.80 7.88 1.47
N GLY A 154 -7.26 6.81 0.80
CA GLY A 154 -8.26 6.87 -0.26
C GLY A 154 -7.76 7.47 -1.58
N GLY A 155 -6.46 7.71 -1.73
CA GLY A 155 -5.92 8.38 -2.92
C GLY A 155 -4.41 8.52 -2.93
N LYS A 156 -3.90 9.03 -4.06
CA LYS A 156 -2.47 9.34 -4.22
C LYS A 156 -2.17 10.74 -3.72
N PHE A 157 -1.03 10.89 -3.04
CA PHE A 157 -0.53 12.19 -2.64
C PHE A 157 -0.03 12.96 -3.87
N ASP A 158 -0.55 14.16 -4.05
CA ASP A 158 -0.09 15.11 -5.05
C ASP A 158 0.91 16.07 -4.39
N PRO A 159 2.20 16.04 -4.80
CA PRO A 159 3.22 16.89 -4.21
C PRO A 159 3.06 18.38 -4.56
N GLU A 160 2.34 18.72 -5.62
CA GLU A 160 2.12 20.12 -6.04
C GLU A 160 1.09 20.78 -5.13
N THR A 161 -0.07 20.13 -4.96
CA THR A 161 -1.16 20.62 -4.09
C THR A 161 -0.93 20.28 -2.62
N LYS A 162 -0.03 19.34 -2.31
CA LYS A 162 0.23 18.78 -0.98
C LYS A 162 -1.00 18.14 -0.34
N THR A 163 -1.92 17.65 -1.16
CA THR A 163 -3.14 16.97 -0.71
C THR A 163 -3.20 15.56 -1.25
N VAL A 164 -4.12 14.76 -0.70
CA VAL A 164 -4.44 13.46 -1.26
C VAL A 164 -5.51 13.66 -2.32
N LYS A 165 -5.21 13.29 -3.57
CA LYS A 165 -6.19 13.22 -4.64
C LYS A 165 -7.00 11.94 -4.46
N LEU A 166 -8.17 12.07 -3.86
CA LEU A 166 -9.08 10.98 -3.56
C LEU A 166 -9.60 10.34 -4.85
N VAL A 167 -9.71 9.02 -4.83
CA VAL A 167 -10.22 8.25 -5.97
C VAL A 167 -11.73 8.41 -6.04
N GLU A 168 -12.25 8.50 -7.26
CA GLU A 168 -13.69 8.55 -7.50
C GLU A 168 -14.12 7.39 -8.42
N PRO A 169 -15.14 6.60 -8.05
CA PRO A 169 -15.87 6.64 -6.78
C PRO A 169 -14.99 6.33 -5.56
N ARG A 170 -15.34 6.91 -4.39
CA ARG A 170 -14.62 6.69 -3.13
C ARG A 170 -14.46 5.20 -2.82
N LEU A 171 -13.25 4.81 -2.40
CA LEU A 171 -12.92 3.42 -2.12
C LEU A 171 -13.68 2.87 -0.90
N GLY A 172 -13.99 3.73 0.09
CA GLY A 172 -14.66 3.33 1.33
C GLY A 172 -13.81 2.42 2.24
N PHE A 173 -12.53 2.22 1.92
CA PHE A 173 -11.65 1.28 2.62
C PHE A 173 -11.42 1.67 4.09
N GLY A 174 -11.33 2.97 4.40
CA GLY A 174 -11.15 3.45 5.76
C GLY A 174 -12.26 2.98 6.71
N ASP A 175 -13.52 3.03 6.27
CA ASP A 175 -14.66 2.57 7.07
C ASP A 175 -14.72 1.04 7.18
N MET A 176 -14.36 0.31 6.12
CA MET A 176 -14.26 -1.16 6.17
C MET A 176 -13.16 -1.59 7.16
N LEU A 177 -12.00 -0.95 7.09
CA LEU A 177 -10.89 -1.21 7.99
C LEU A 177 -11.23 -0.84 9.44
N PHE A 178 -11.87 0.30 9.67
CA PHE A 178 -12.34 0.69 10.99
C PHE A 178 -13.22 -0.40 11.63
N LYS A 179 -14.15 -0.99 10.87
CA LYS A 179 -15.02 -2.07 11.37
C LYS A 179 -14.21 -3.30 11.79
N SER A 180 -13.22 -3.70 10.99
CA SER A 180 -12.35 -4.85 11.31
C SER A 180 -11.47 -4.61 12.54
N LEU A 181 -10.92 -3.40 12.68
CA LEU A 181 -9.98 -3.06 13.76
C LEU A 181 -10.66 -2.69 15.09
N LYS A 182 -12.00 -2.55 15.10
CA LYS A 182 -12.75 -2.12 16.28
C LYS A 182 -12.44 -3.00 17.50
N GLY A 183 -12.06 -2.39 18.62
CA GLY A 183 -11.66 -3.09 19.85
C GLY A 183 -10.18 -3.48 19.90
N ARG A 184 -9.40 -3.25 18.83
CA ARG A 184 -7.96 -3.57 18.74
C ARG A 184 -7.11 -2.36 18.35
N PHE A 185 -7.61 -1.13 18.45
CA PHE A 185 -6.89 0.07 18.01
C PHE A 185 -5.61 0.30 18.81
N VAL A 186 -5.59 -0.04 20.10
CA VAL A 186 -4.40 0.11 20.96
C VAL A 186 -3.29 -0.86 20.53
N GLU A 187 -3.62 -2.10 20.20
CA GLU A 187 -2.66 -3.09 19.68
C GLU A 187 -2.07 -2.62 18.35
N TRP A 188 -2.92 -2.19 17.42
CA TRP A 188 -2.48 -1.64 16.14
C TRP A 188 -1.63 -0.39 16.31
N ALA A 189 -2.02 0.53 17.19
CA ALA A 189 -1.30 1.77 17.46
C ALA A 189 0.07 1.57 18.09
N THR A 190 0.33 0.39 18.67
CA THR A 190 1.62 0.05 19.29
C THR A 190 2.45 -0.92 18.43
N SER A 191 1.83 -1.54 17.41
CA SER A 191 2.48 -2.37 16.39
C SER A 191 3.41 -1.59 15.45
N PRO A 192 4.24 -2.28 14.64
CA PRO A 192 4.99 -1.66 13.55
C PRO A 192 4.13 -0.89 12.54
N SER A 193 2.85 -1.24 12.41
CA SER A 193 1.87 -0.60 11.51
C SER A 193 1.04 0.49 12.21
N SER A 194 1.54 1.11 13.28
CA SER A 194 0.85 2.17 14.04
C SER A 194 0.36 3.36 13.21
N PHE A 195 1.02 3.64 12.08
CA PHE A 195 0.60 4.69 11.15
C PHE A 195 -0.73 4.40 10.44
N VAL A 196 -1.22 3.16 10.44
CA VAL A 196 -2.57 2.83 9.96
C VAL A 196 -3.63 3.53 10.83
N VAL A 197 -3.45 3.48 12.16
CA VAL A 197 -4.35 4.16 13.10
C VAL A 197 -4.22 5.67 13.01
N VAL A 198 -3.00 6.19 12.82
CA VAL A 198 -2.78 7.62 12.53
C VAL A 198 -3.59 8.04 11.31
N GLN A 199 -3.51 7.27 10.23
CA GLN A 199 -4.20 7.56 8.98
C GLN A 199 -5.72 7.46 9.12
N LEU A 200 -6.25 6.53 9.93
CA LEU A 200 -7.69 6.47 10.22
C LEU A 200 -8.20 7.77 10.88
N LEU A 201 -7.37 8.41 11.71
CA LEU A 201 -7.72 9.69 12.34
C LEU A 201 -7.55 10.91 11.42
N GLU A 202 -6.74 10.79 10.35
CA GLU A 202 -6.41 11.87 9.43
C GLU A 202 -7.22 11.84 8.12
N SER A 203 -7.65 10.65 7.70
CA SER A 203 -8.30 10.47 6.40
C SER A 203 -9.64 11.22 6.33
N GLU A 204 -9.87 11.89 5.21
CA GLU A 204 -11.15 12.53 4.88
C GLU A 204 -12.25 11.49 4.60
N ASP A 205 -11.87 10.27 4.20
CA ASP A 205 -12.78 9.16 3.91
C ASP A 205 -13.35 8.47 5.16
N VAL A 206 -12.85 8.81 6.35
CA VAL A 206 -13.33 8.24 7.62
C VAL A 206 -14.20 9.26 8.35
N THR A 207 -15.43 8.84 8.69
CA THR A 207 -16.39 9.71 9.38
C THR A 207 -15.90 10.15 10.77
N ASP A 208 -16.32 11.34 11.21
CA ASP A 208 -15.95 11.86 12.54
C ASP A 208 -16.46 10.98 13.69
N ALA A 209 -17.60 10.32 13.50
CA ALA A 209 -18.12 9.35 14.45
C ALA A 209 -17.16 8.17 14.65
N ASN A 210 -16.64 7.59 13.56
CA ASN A 210 -15.66 6.51 13.61
C ASN A 210 -14.34 7.01 14.23
N LYS A 211 -13.86 8.19 13.84
CA LYS A 211 -12.66 8.80 14.44
C LYS A 211 -12.81 9.02 15.94
N LYS A 212 -13.99 9.41 16.42
CA LYS A 212 -14.27 9.56 17.86
C LYS A 212 -14.14 8.23 18.59
N VAL A 213 -14.69 7.14 18.05
CA VAL A 213 -14.56 5.80 18.64
C VAL A 213 -13.09 5.38 18.75
N VAL A 214 -12.29 5.62 17.70
CA VAL A 214 -10.84 5.37 17.73
C VAL A 214 -10.17 6.18 18.86
N ARG A 215 -10.45 7.48 18.96
CA ARG A 215 -9.88 8.34 20.03
C ARG A 215 -10.26 7.87 21.44
N ASP A 216 -11.52 7.50 21.64
CA ASP A 216 -12.03 7.04 22.93
C ASP A 216 -11.32 5.73 23.36
N GLU A 217 -11.10 4.80 22.42
CA GLU A 217 -10.38 3.55 22.69
C GLU A 217 -8.89 3.79 22.97
N LEU A 218 -8.22 4.60 22.16
CA LEU A 218 -6.81 4.96 22.37
C LEU A 218 -6.60 5.69 23.71
N SER A 219 -7.55 6.52 24.15
CA SER A 219 -7.49 7.22 25.44
C SER A 219 -7.50 6.25 26.62
N LYS A 220 -8.26 5.15 26.54
CA LYS A 220 -8.24 4.08 27.56
C LYS A 220 -6.88 3.37 27.59
N GLY A 221 -6.25 3.22 26.42
CA GLY A 221 -4.91 2.64 26.25
C GLY A 221 -3.73 3.61 26.41
N LYS A 222 -3.93 4.83 26.92
CA LYS A 222 -2.92 5.90 26.93
C LYS A 222 -1.57 5.48 27.54
N LYS A 223 -1.58 4.75 28.67
CA LYS A 223 -0.35 4.27 29.31
C LYS A 223 0.44 3.32 28.40
N THR A 224 -0.25 2.46 27.65
CA THR A 224 0.39 1.52 26.71
C THR A 224 1.01 2.28 25.52
N LEU A 225 0.31 3.31 25.02
CA LEU A 225 0.82 4.20 23.97
C LEU A 225 2.07 4.96 24.43
N GLU A 226 2.09 5.48 25.67
CA GLU A 226 3.25 6.18 26.23
C GLU A 226 4.47 5.27 26.32
N LYS A 227 4.31 4.02 26.79
CA LYS A 227 5.39 3.02 26.81
C LYS A 227 5.90 2.71 25.41
N ALA A 228 5.00 2.50 24.45
CA ALA A 228 5.37 2.24 23.06
C ALA A 228 6.11 3.43 22.43
N ALA A 229 5.64 4.66 22.67
CA ALA A 229 6.25 5.90 22.18
C ALA A 229 7.67 6.13 22.75
N LYS A 230 7.95 5.64 23.96
CA LYS A 230 9.29 5.65 24.58
C LYS A 230 10.18 4.48 24.15
N GLY A 231 9.61 3.46 23.52
CA GLY A 231 10.35 2.26 23.07
C GLY A 231 10.55 1.22 24.17
N GLU A 232 9.79 1.29 25.26
CA GLU A 232 9.88 0.36 26.40
C GLU A 232 9.34 -1.05 26.05
N ASN A 233 8.57 -1.19 24.97
CA ASN A 233 8.01 -2.46 24.49
C ASN A 233 8.81 -3.07 23.30
N ALA A 234 9.98 -2.55 22.95
CA ALA A 234 10.72 -3.03 21.79
C ALA A 234 11.32 -4.42 22.06
N PRO A 235 10.96 -5.48 21.31
CA PRO A 235 11.72 -6.72 21.34
C PRO A 235 13.16 -6.44 20.88
N SER A 236 14.13 -6.99 21.61
CA SER A 236 15.56 -6.94 21.30
C SER A 236 15.78 -7.28 19.82
N LYS A 237 16.39 -6.36 19.05
CA LYS A 237 16.69 -6.55 17.63
C LYS A 237 17.37 -7.90 17.39
N LYS A 238 16.69 -8.84 16.71
CA LYS A 238 17.39 -9.87 15.94
C LYS A 238 18.05 -9.20 14.73
N ALA A 239 19.26 -9.65 14.43
CA ALA A 239 20.18 -9.06 13.46
C ALA A 239 19.55 -8.91 12.06
N PRO A 240 19.99 -7.93 11.24
CA PRO A 240 19.63 -7.89 9.83
C PRO A 240 20.20 -9.15 9.15
N VAL A 241 19.34 -9.88 8.45
CA VAL A 241 19.77 -10.85 7.44
C VAL A 241 20.55 -10.08 6.37
N GLU A 242 21.76 -10.54 6.10
CA GLU A 242 22.68 -9.98 5.12
C GLU A 242 22.03 -9.92 3.74
N SER A 243 21.91 -8.71 3.19
CA SER A 243 21.86 -8.51 1.75
C SER A 243 23.15 -7.79 1.38
N ASP A 244 24.00 -8.52 0.67
CA ASP A 244 25.30 -8.12 0.18
C ASP A 244 25.15 -6.94 -0.77
N ASP A 245 25.67 -5.76 -0.38
CA ASP A 245 26.15 -4.76 -1.33
C ASP A 245 27.05 -3.76 -0.60
N GLN A 246 28.34 -3.86 -0.89
CA GLN A 246 29.38 -3.01 -0.34
C GLN A 246 29.47 -1.66 -1.07
N GLN A 247 29.99 -0.68 -0.31
CA GLN A 247 30.51 0.64 -0.69
C GLN A 247 29.44 1.77 -0.75
N SER A 248 29.52 2.87 -0.01
CA SER A 248 30.65 3.55 0.62
C SER A 248 30.19 4.54 1.71
N LYS A 249 31.11 4.83 2.64
CA LYS A 249 30.92 5.46 3.95
C LYS A 249 30.61 6.97 3.91
N LYS A 250 29.62 7.41 4.70
CA LYS A 250 29.72 8.63 5.52
C LYS A 250 29.05 8.41 6.89
N LYS A 251 29.90 8.19 7.91
CA LYS A 251 29.51 7.98 9.32
C LYS A 251 28.71 9.17 9.85
N LYS A 252 27.40 8.97 10.07
CA LYS A 252 26.59 9.84 10.95
C LYS A 252 26.39 9.08 12.26
N LYS A 253 26.93 9.60 13.37
CA LYS A 253 26.72 9.07 14.73
C LYS A 253 25.21 8.94 14.99
N THR A 254 24.66 7.74 14.93
CA THR A 254 23.28 7.47 15.36
C THR A 254 23.27 7.24 16.86
N ASN A 255 22.61 8.14 17.59
CA ASN A 255 22.18 7.92 18.96
C ASN A 255 21.42 6.59 19.03
N ASN A 256 22.05 5.57 19.60
CA ASN A 256 21.54 4.20 19.75
C ASN A 256 20.72 4.05 21.04
N GLY A 257 19.83 5.01 21.32
CA GLY A 257 18.72 4.77 22.25
C GLY A 257 17.61 3.97 21.54
N PRO A 258 16.74 3.24 22.25
CA PRO A 258 15.55 2.64 21.67
C PRO A 258 14.74 3.74 20.97
N LYS A 259 14.63 3.69 19.65
CA LYS A 259 13.72 4.58 18.92
C LYS A 259 12.32 4.06 19.16
N GLY A 260 11.57 4.71 20.05
CA GLY A 260 10.18 4.36 20.31
C GLY A 260 9.27 4.50 19.08
N ASN A 261 8.05 3.98 19.19
CA ASN A 261 7.09 3.94 18.10
C ASN A 261 6.60 5.35 17.75
N ALA A 262 6.99 5.84 16.56
CA ALA A 262 6.67 7.18 16.10
C ALA A 262 5.16 7.39 15.87
N GLY A 263 4.43 6.37 15.40
CA GLY A 263 2.98 6.46 15.24
C GLY A 263 2.28 6.59 16.58
N ALA A 264 2.69 5.81 17.59
CA ALA A 264 2.17 5.94 18.96
C ALA A 264 2.40 7.36 19.53
N LYS A 265 3.57 7.96 19.26
CA LYS A 265 3.86 9.34 19.65
C LYS A 265 2.90 10.35 19.00
N ILE A 266 2.68 10.25 17.68
CA ILE A 266 1.73 11.11 16.95
C ILE A 266 0.31 10.95 17.49
N LEU A 267 -0.09 9.72 17.81
CA LEU A 267 -1.41 9.45 18.40
C LEU A 267 -1.58 10.12 19.76
N LEU A 268 -0.57 10.07 20.64
CA LEU A 268 -0.61 10.78 21.92
C LEU A 268 -0.75 12.30 21.77
N GLU A 269 -0.05 12.90 20.80
CA GLU A 269 -0.18 14.32 20.48
C GLU A 269 -1.60 14.66 19.99
N LYS A 270 -2.22 13.78 19.19
CA LYS A 270 -3.60 13.95 18.70
C LYS A 270 -4.67 13.75 19.78
N LEU A 271 -4.40 12.98 20.83
CA LEU A 271 -5.30 12.80 21.98
C LEU A 271 -5.23 13.95 22.99
N SER A 272 -4.18 14.77 22.91
CA SER A 272 -3.98 15.91 23.81
C SER A 272 -4.56 17.22 23.27
N LYS A 273 -5.13 17.17 22.05
CA LYS A 273 -5.83 18.28 21.38
C LYS A 273 -7.33 18.01 21.41
#